data_AF-A0AAE2SAB0-F1
#
_entry.id   AF-A0AAE2SAB0-F1
#
_cell.length_a   1.000
_cell.length_b   1.000
_cell.length_c   1.000
_cell.angle_alpha   90.00
_cell.angle_beta   90.00
_cell.angle_gamma   90.00
#
_symmetry.space_group_name_H-M   'P 1'
#
loop_
_entity.id
_entity.type
_entity.pdbx_description
1 polymer ?
#
loop_
_entity_poly.entity_id
_entity_poly.type
_entity_poly.pdbx_seq_one_letter_code
_entity_poly.pdbx_strand_id
1 'polypeptide(L)'
;MIRRVSRSSTVALLASLSLSFTPYLCAEEVEVTPGKEQPAEVEKAPFKIEMVIAPRVSKMPEPKLLPGSVGIQMDVSSPSEAARAHVKQGFALVHAQWDFEAYRHFAAAIKADKDCLLAYCGVTLALARPYNEDVDYRRAAVDRMLDLMESDVAAMKKGHPERFPKIEKQFCAATATMVSDSPVDAGAMFMALGEKFPNLLQARLLGVFLTRGSYDVSGSASPAQLRAIEQTRTLLKENPENPLVLSFWLSLCAEAPTTAVNLKQDLLPEARRLVTKSAEVPSWWHTLGHLEWRAGNYLLAERAFTKAADLYAAWMSDHQVSLHDCPGFIKARCYLANTHYQRGNFTGAMKVAKELRAITPDISRPQSQGNHILLWRAYSLPARLYIAHGADGDMNRALKDLPSAEMLKPFASHPNYPSLVGTYINALRVYLGCRKAIDDKALTAAKSLHQRTFRNHIVNLVKVFEGAKRSSDASHYFHAGRCLAIYDKELAGLIRMNDLVATRVAAAGSFYSARDLQYVPTLMLPPMVLTPMENRLGEYYLHMGKNTEAYEAFTSGHLHYPNNMGSLLGMKRSLELLGKKEDAAMIQRHIDLVKPKA
;
A
#
# COMPACT_ATOMS: atom_id res chain seq x y z
N MET A 1 -26.66 4.47 52.70
CA MET A 1 -25.52 5.41 52.50
C MET A 1 -24.39 4.63 51.82
N ILE A 2 -23.61 5.26 50.94
CA ILE A 2 -22.49 4.73 50.12
C ILE A 2 -22.87 4.45 48.65
N ARG A 3 -22.53 5.45 47.84
CA ARG A 3 -22.41 5.44 46.37
C ARG A 3 -21.32 4.47 45.93
N ARG A 4 -21.54 3.72 44.84
CA ARG A 4 -20.45 3.20 43.99
C ARG A 4 -20.51 3.85 42.62
N VAL A 5 -19.38 4.45 42.28
CA VAL A 5 -19.09 5.24 41.09
C VAL A 5 -18.73 4.30 39.94
N SER A 6 -19.40 4.50 38.81
CA SER A 6 -19.05 3.97 37.50
C SER A 6 -17.69 4.51 37.04
N ARG A 7 -16.76 3.63 36.65
CA ARG A 7 -15.54 3.99 35.92
C ARG A 7 -15.31 3.05 34.73
N SER A 8 -15.30 3.67 33.56
CA SER A 8 -14.42 3.46 32.39
C SER A 8 -14.49 2.16 31.59
N SER A 9 -15.23 2.23 30.48
CA SER A 9 -15.18 1.34 29.32
C SER A 9 -14.40 1.94 28.11
N THR A 10 -13.50 2.90 28.33
CA THR A 10 -12.75 3.58 27.25
C THR A 10 -11.39 2.94 26.93
N VAL A 11 -10.92 1.98 27.73
CA VAL A 11 -9.57 1.39 27.58
C VAL A 11 -9.56 0.16 26.66
N ALA A 12 -10.70 -0.52 26.44
CA ALA A 12 -10.77 -1.71 25.60
C ALA A 12 -10.88 -1.44 24.09
N LEU A 13 -11.24 -0.22 23.67
CA LEU A 13 -11.52 0.10 22.26
C LEU A 13 -10.27 0.45 21.43
N LEU A 14 -9.09 0.56 22.05
CA LEU A 14 -7.83 0.87 21.36
C LEU A 14 -6.98 -0.38 21.06
N ALA A 15 -7.30 -1.53 21.68
CA ALA A 15 -6.63 -2.81 21.44
C ALA A 15 -7.15 -3.53 20.17
N SER A 16 -8.28 -3.10 19.60
CA SER A 16 -8.86 -3.68 18.38
C SER A 16 -8.28 -3.10 17.08
N LEU A 17 -7.36 -2.14 17.14
CA LEU A 17 -6.63 -1.59 15.99
C LEU A 17 -5.29 -2.32 15.72
N SER A 18 -4.94 -3.30 16.54
CA SER A 18 -3.86 -4.26 16.33
C SER A 18 -4.45 -5.65 16.11
N LEU A 19 -5.02 -5.87 14.92
CA LEU A 19 -5.45 -7.19 14.48
C LEU A 19 -4.86 -7.46 13.10
N SER A 20 -3.87 -8.35 13.12
CA SER A 20 -3.77 -9.51 12.25
C SER A 20 -4.87 -9.60 11.19
N PHE A 21 -4.45 -9.85 9.94
CA PHE A 21 -5.26 -10.62 9.02
C PHE A 21 -5.56 -11.97 9.69
N THR A 22 -6.71 -12.09 10.32
CA THR A 22 -7.30 -13.36 10.74
C THR A 22 -8.56 -13.56 9.88
N PRO A 23 -8.79 -14.75 9.31
CA PRO A 23 -9.94 -15.01 8.46
C PRO A 23 -11.23 -14.94 9.26
N TYR A 24 -12.26 -14.40 8.60
CA TYR A 24 -13.69 -14.55 8.81
C TYR A 24 -14.14 -15.36 10.04
N LEU A 25 -14.86 -14.69 10.95
CA LEU A 25 -15.83 -15.32 11.85
C LEU A 25 -17.23 -15.12 11.25
N CYS A 26 -17.94 -16.23 11.09
CA CYS A 26 -19.31 -16.33 10.60
C CYS A 26 -20.25 -15.38 11.34
N ALA A 27 -21.07 -14.64 10.59
CA ALA A 27 -22.31 -14.08 11.13
C ALA A 27 -23.41 -15.13 11.00
N GLU A 28 -24.21 -15.26 12.05
CA GLU A 28 -25.34 -16.20 12.15
C GLU A 28 -26.33 -16.03 10.99
N GLU A 29 -26.75 -17.17 10.47
CA GLU A 29 -27.74 -17.33 9.41
C GLU A 29 -29.10 -16.81 9.89
N VAL A 30 -29.65 -15.82 9.18
CA VAL A 30 -31.09 -15.59 9.20
C VAL A 30 -31.69 -16.67 8.29
N GLU A 31 -32.34 -17.64 8.92
CA GLU A 31 -33.07 -18.71 8.26
C GLU A 31 -34.24 -18.12 7.46
N VAL A 32 -34.02 -17.91 6.16
CA VAL A 32 -35.09 -17.61 5.20
C VAL A 32 -35.40 -18.91 4.47
N THR A 33 -36.54 -19.50 4.79
CA THR A 33 -37.08 -20.66 4.08
C THR A 33 -37.23 -20.33 2.58
N PRO A 34 -36.64 -21.12 1.66
CA PRO A 34 -36.78 -20.86 0.23
C PRO A 34 -38.18 -21.28 -0.23
N GLY A 35 -38.97 -20.31 -0.70
CA GLY A 35 -40.11 -20.60 -1.55
C GLY A 35 -39.60 -21.28 -2.84
N LYS A 36 -40.13 -22.46 -3.16
CA LYS A 36 -39.86 -23.17 -4.42
C LYS A 36 -40.50 -22.41 -5.58
N GLU A 37 -39.79 -21.44 -6.13
CA GLU A 37 -39.98 -21.02 -7.52
C GLU A 37 -38.74 -21.43 -8.30
N GLN A 38 -38.92 -22.32 -9.29
CA GLN A 38 -37.89 -22.57 -10.28
C GLN A 38 -37.64 -21.25 -11.02
N PRO A 39 -36.42 -20.70 -11.02
CA PRO A 39 -36.15 -19.52 -11.81
C PRO A 39 -36.33 -19.89 -13.27
N ALA A 40 -37.22 -19.19 -13.96
CA ALA A 40 -37.33 -19.23 -15.41
C ALA A 40 -35.92 -19.05 -16.01
N GLU A 41 -35.57 -19.85 -17.03
CA GLU A 41 -34.34 -19.64 -17.81
C GLU A 41 -34.37 -18.22 -18.38
N VAL A 42 -33.69 -17.29 -17.70
CA VAL A 42 -33.43 -15.97 -18.25
C VAL A 42 -32.43 -16.19 -19.38
N GLU A 43 -32.91 -16.04 -20.61
CA GLU A 43 -32.08 -16.09 -21.81
C GLU A 43 -30.89 -15.13 -21.64
N LYS A 44 -29.69 -15.68 -21.39
CA LYS A 44 -28.48 -14.87 -21.19
C LYS A 44 -28.25 -14.05 -22.45
N ALA A 45 -28.23 -12.72 -22.31
CA ALA A 45 -27.92 -11.82 -23.41
C ALA A 45 -26.59 -12.22 -24.08
N PRO A 46 -26.46 -12.08 -25.41
CA PRO A 46 -25.27 -12.52 -26.12
C PRO A 46 -24.03 -11.77 -25.65
N PHE A 47 -22.95 -12.51 -25.39
CA PHE A 47 -21.67 -11.95 -24.94
C PHE A 47 -21.11 -10.91 -25.93
N LYS A 48 -20.58 -9.82 -25.38
CA LYS A 48 -19.92 -8.73 -26.11
C LYS A 48 -18.59 -8.40 -25.44
N ILE A 49 -17.52 -8.22 -26.22
CA ILE A 49 -16.17 -7.97 -25.66
C ILE A 49 -16.11 -6.68 -24.84
N GLU A 50 -16.97 -5.72 -25.13
CA GLU A 50 -17.13 -4.44 -24.40
C GLU A 50 -17.61 -4.63 -22.96
N MET A 51 -18.17 -5.80 -22.63
CA MET A 51 -18.51 -6.16 -21.25
C MET A 51 -17.26 -6.41 -20.39
N VAL A 52 -16.12 -6.69 -21.02
CA VAL A 52 -14.85 -7.02 -20.35
C VAL A 52 -13.77 -5.96 -20.60
N ILE A 53 -13.89 -5.19 -21.68
CA ILE A 53 -12.94 -4.13 -22.02
C ILE A 53 -13.56 -2.76 -21.73
N ALA A 54 -13.01 -2.06 -20.76
CA ALA A 54 -13.44 -0.73 -20.38
C ALA A 54 -13.39 0.23 -21.59
N PRO A 55 -14.40 1.10 -21.80
CA PRO A 55 -14.42 2.03 -22.93
C PRO A 55 -13.16 2.90 -23.02
N ARG A 56 -12.56 3.26 -21.87
CA ARG A 56 -11.30 4.02 -21.85
C ARG A 56 -10.11 3.23 -22.39
N VAL A 57 -10.02 1.94 -22.07
CA VAL A 57 -8.97 1.04 -22.58
C VAL A 57 -9.18 0.77 -24.06
N SER A 58 -10.43 0.63 -24.52
CA SER A 58 -10.74 0.46 -25.94
C SER A 58 -10.29 1.62 -26.81
N LYS A 59 -10.28 2.85 -26.27
CA LYS A 59 -9.88 4.08 -26.96
C LYS A 59 -8.37 4.35 -26.92
N MET A 60 -7.63 3.69 -26.04
CA MET A 60 -6.17 3.83 -25.96
C MET A 60 -5.49 3.12 -27.13
N PRO A 61 -4.29 3.57 -27.54
CA PRO A 61 -3.41 2.78 -28.41
C PRO A 61 -3.19 1.37 -27.86
N GLU A 62 -2.94 0.41 -28.74
CA GLU A 62 -2.56 -0.94 -28.34
C GLU A 62 -1.28 -0.91 -27.48
N PRO A 63 -1.19 -1.69 -26.40
CA PRO A 63 0.03 -1.73 -25.57
C PRO A 63 1.19 -2.39 -26.32
N LYS A 64 2.38 -1.81 -26.19
CA LYS A 64 3.59 -2.33 -26.86
C LYS A 64 4.12 -3.56 -26.12
N LEU A 65 4.50 -4.60 -26.86
CA LEU A 65 5.22 -5.75 -26.29
C LEU A 65 6.60 -5.30 -25.79
N LEU A 66 7.02 -5.84 -24.63
CA LEU A 66 8.32 -5.57 -24.01
C LEU A 66 9.22 -6.81 -24.17
N PRO A 67 10.20 -6.78 -25.10
CA PRO A 67 11.10 -7.90 -25.33
C PRO A 67 11.83 -8.34 -24.05
N GLY A 68 12.00 -9.65 -23.88
CA GLY A 68 12.77 -10.22 -22.75
C GLY A 68 12.00 -10.32 -21.42
N SER A 69 10.73 -9.91 -21.36
CA SER A 69 9.88 -10.17 -20.19
C SER A 69 9.43 -11.63 -20.16
N VAL A 70 9.60 -12.28 -18.99
CA VAL A 70 9.20 -13.68 -18.82
C VAL A 70 7.73 -13.73 -18.46
N GLY A 71 6.90 -14.24 -19.38
CA GLY A 71 5.47 -14.47 -19.17
C GLY A 71 5.14 -15.85 -18.60
N ILE A 72 3.86 -16.21 -18.67
CA ILE A 72 3.42 -17.60 -18.39
C ILE A 72 4.14 -18.59 -19.31
N GLN A 73 4.66 -19.67 -18.72
CA GLN A 73 5.37 -20.73 -19.45
C GLN A 73 4.43 -21.84 -19.96
N MET A 74 3.16 -21.76 -19.60
CA MET A 74 2.10 -22.61 -20.14
C MET A 74 1.80 -22.22 -21.59
N ASP A 75 1.53 -23.22 -22.42
CA ASP A 75 1.00 -22.99 -23.76
C ASP A 75 -0.36 -22.30 -23.68
N VAL A 76 -0.56 -21.31 -24.55
CA VAL A 76 -1.82 -20.58 -24.69
C VAL A 76 -2.55 -21.16 -25.89
N SER A 77 -3.68 -21.82 -25.66
CA SER A 77 -4.45 -22.61 -26.65
C SER A 77 -5.06 -21.79 -27.79
N SER A 78 -4.98 -20.46 -27.73
CA SER A 78 -5.46 -19.56 -28.76
C SER A 78 -4.76 -19.82 -30.11
N PRO A 79 -5.49 -19.91 -31.23
CA PRO A 79 -4.90 -19.99 -32.56
C PRO A 79 -4.22 -18.68 -32.97
N SER A 80 -4.58 -17.54 -32.36
CA SER A 80 -4.03 -16.21 -32.69
C SER A 80 -2.67 -15.99 -32.05
N GLU A 81 -1.63 -15.82 -32.87
CA GLU A 81 -0.28 -15.52 -32.38
C GLU A 81 -0.21 -14.23 -31.57
N ALA A 82 -0.92 -13.19 -32.02
CA ALA A 82 -1.03 -11.93 -31.30
C ALA A 82 -1.67 -12.14 -29.91
N ALA A 83 -2.76 -12.91 -29.83
CA ALA A 83 -3.40 -13.20 -28.54
C ALA A 83 -2.44 -13.95 -27.59
N ARG A 84 -1.71 -14.97 -28.09
CA ARG A 84 -0.71 -15.69 -27.28
C ARG A 84 0.39 -14.77 -26.77
N ALA A 85 0.92 -13.87 -27.60
CA ALA A 85 1.96 -12.92 -27.23
C ALA A 85 1.48 -11.95 -26.13
N HIS A 86 0.30 -11.36 -26.32
CA HIS A 86 -0.29 -10.44 -25.34
C HIS A 86 -0.67 -11.13 -24.01
N VAL A 87 -1.17 -12.37 -24.05
CA VAL A 87 -1.42 -13.14 -22.82
C VAL A 87 -0.12 -13.36 -22.04
N LYS A 88 0.95 -13.81 -22.71
CA LYS A 88 2.25 -14.01 -22.07
C LYS A 88 2.79 -12.73 -21.44
N GLN A 89 2.75 -11.61 -22.18
CA GLN A 89 3.16 -10.30 -21.68
C GLN A 89 2.30 -9.82 -20.51
N GLY A 90 0.97 -9.98 -20.58
CA GLY A 90 0.05 -9.61 -19.52
C GLY A 90 0.34 -10.35 -18.21
N PHE A 91 0.59 -11.66 -18.27
CA PHE A 91 0.97 -12.44 -17.08
C PHE A 91 2.32 -11.99 -16.49
N ALA A 92 3.30 -11.65 -17.33
CA ALA A 92 4.56 -11.07 -16.84
C ALA A 92 4.30 -9.79 -16.03
N LEU A 93 3.40 -8.93 -16.51
CA LEU A 93 3.08 -7.64 -15.92
C LEU A 93 2.22 -7.74 -14.64
N VAL A 94 1.36 -8.75 -14.52
CA VAL A 94 0.68 -9.07 -13.25
C VAL A 94 1.70 -9.35 -12.15
N HIS A 95 2.69 -10.20 -12.44
CA HIS A 95 3.77 -10.50 -11.49
C HIS A 95 4.74 -9.35 -11.27
N ALA A 96 4.82 -8.41 -12.23
CA ALA A 96 5.51 -7.15 -12.06
C ALA A 96 4.70 -6.10 -11.28
N GLN A 97 3.44 -6.39 -10.89
CA GLN A 97 2.54 -5.44 -10.22
C GLN A 97 2.29 -4.16 -11.04
N TRP A 98 2.27 -4.30 -12.37
CA TRP A 98 1.86 -3.26 -13.32
C TRP A 98 0.47 -3.55 -13.88
N ASP A 99 -0.48 -3.70 -12.94
CA ASP A 99 -1.82 -4.24 -13.14
C ASP A 99 -2.59 -3.60 -14.31
N PHE A 100 -2.55 -2.27 -14.45
CA PHE A 100 -3.28 -1.59 -15.53
C PHE A 100 -2.69 -1.89 -16.92
N GLU A 101 -1.35 -2.00 -17.03
CA GLU A 101 -0.73 -2.38 -18.31
C GLU A 101 -1.00 -3.86 -18.63
N ALA A 102 -0.98 -4.73 -17.62
CA ALA A 102 -1.39 -6.11 -17.78
C ALA A 102 -2.83 -6.20 -18.32
N TYR A 103 -3.76 -5.42 -17.77
CA TYR A 103 -5.14 -5.36 -18.26
C TYR A 103 -5.22 -4.92 -19.72
N ARG A 104 -4.45 -3.91 -20.13
CA ARG A 104 -4.38 -3.48 -21.54
C ARG A 104 -3.90 -4.62 -22.46
N HIS A 105 -2.89 -5.39 -22.05
CA HIS A 105 -2.44 -6.54 -22.85
C HIS A 105 -3.53 -7.61 -22.98
N PHE A 106 -4.22 -7.96 -21.89
CA PHE A 106 -5.31 -8.93 -21.97
C PHE A 106 -6.49 -8.43 -22.81
N ALA A 107 -6.79 -7.13 -22.79
CA ALA A 107 -7.78 -6.53 -23.68
C ALA A 107 -7.37 -6.64 -25.16
N ALA A 108 -6.09 -6.42 -25.49
CA ALA A 108 -5.58 -6.64 -26.85
C ALA A 108 -5.68 -8.12 -27.27
N ALA A 109 -5.38 -9.05 -26.35
CA ALA A 109 -5.56 -10.48 -26.61
C ALA A 109 -7.03 -10.86 -26.90
N ILE A 110 -7.99 -10.31 -26.15
CA ILE A 110 -9.43 -10.53 -26.38
C ILE A 110 -9.88 -9.97 -27.73
N LYS A 111 -9.34 -8.81 -28.15
CA LYS A 111 -9.61 -8.24 -29.48
C LYS A 111 -9.07 -9.14 -30.60
N ALA A 112 -7.90 -9.75 -30.40
CA ALA A 112 -7.27 -10.64 -31.36
C ALA A 112 -7.90 -12.04 -31.41
N ASP A 113 -8.41 -12.54 -30.28
CA ASP A 113 -9.17 -13.78 -30.17
C ASP A 113 -10.18 -13.69 -29.01
N LYS A 114 -11.46 -13.49 -29.38
CA LYS A 114 -12.57 -13.33 -28.42
C LYS A 114 -12.84 -14.55 -27.56
N ASP A 115 -12.27 -15.70 -27.89
CA ASP A 115 -12.44 -16.95 -27.16
C ASP A 115 -11.13 -17.42 -26.49
N CYS A 116 -10.12 -16.55 -26.40
CA CYS A 116 -8.89 -16.85 -25.68
C CYS A 116 -9.16 -16.95 -24.17
N LEU A 117 -9.31 -18.19 -23.67
CA LEU A 117 -9.67 -18.48 -22.28
C LEU A 117 -8.74 -17.78 -21.26
N LEU A 118 -7.43 -17.86 -21.49
CA LEU A 118 -6.44 -17.26 -20.59
C LEU A 118 -6.40 -15.74 -20.61
N ALA A 119 -6.92 -15.08 -21.65
CA ALA A 119 -7.04 -13.63 -21.65
C ALA A 119 -8.08 -13.16 -20.60
N TYR A 120 -9.21 -13.86 -20.47
CA TYR A 120 -10.22 -13.57 -19.44
C TYR A 120 -9.72 -13.87 -18.01
N CYS A 121 -8.96 -14.96 -17.85
CA CYS A 121 -8.23 -15.23 -16.61
C CYS A 121 -7.29 -14.08 -16.25
N GLY A 122 -6.53 -13.60 -17.24
CA GLY A 122 -5.63 -12.47 -17.11
C GLY A 122 -6.32 -11.17 -16.68
N VAL A 123 -7.44 -10.80 -17.32
CA VAL A 123 -8.25 -9.65 -16.90
C VAL A 123 -8.68 -9.79 -15.44
N THR A 124 -9.09 -11.00 -15.04
CA THR A 124 -9.52 -11.28 -13.67
C THR A 124 -8.39 -11.03 -12.65
N LEU A 125 -7.17 -11.47 -12.95
CA LEU A 125 -6.00 -11.26 -12.09
C LEU A 125 -5.54 -9.80 -12.08
N ALA A 126 -5.48 -9.14 -13.24
CA ALA A 126 -5.07 -7.75 -13.37
C ALA A 126 -6.03 -6.80 -12.62
N LEU A 127 -7.31 -7.17 -12.53
CA LEU A 127 -8.34 -6.38 -11.85
C LEU A 127 -8.72 -6.93 -10.47
N ALA A 128 -7.89 -7.80 -9.85
CA ALA A 128 -8.26 -8.61 -8.68
C ALA A 128 -8.76 -7.85 -7.44
N ARG A 129 -8.59 -6.52 -7.36
CA ARG A 129 -9.11 -5.73 -6.24
C ARG A 129 -10.66 -5.75 -6.24
N PRO A 130 -11.30 -6.15 -5.13
CA PRO A 130 -12.72 -6.51 -5.15
C PRO A 130 -13.68 -5.34 -5.41
N TYR A 131 -13.31 -4.12 -5.02
CA TYR A 131 -14.19 -2.95 -5.04
C TYR A 131 -13.63 -1.79 -5.89
N ASN A 132 -12.77 -2.06 -6.87
CA ASN A 132 -12.26 -1.01 -7.77
C ASN A 132 -13.33 -0.56 -8.78
N GLU A 133 -13.03 0.50 -9.54
CA GLU A 133 -13.92 1.03 -10.59
C GLU A 133 -14.15 0.07 -11.78
N ASP A 134 -13.37 -1.02 -11.85
CA ASP A 134 -13.39 -2.00 -12.94
C ASP A 134 -14.02 -3.34 -12.51
N VAL A 135 -14.73 -3.35 -11.39
CA VAL A 135 -15.30 -4.57 -10.79
C VAL A 135 -16.26 -5.30 -11.74
N ASP A 136 -17.03 -4.56 -12.54
CA ASP A 136 -17.97 -5.17 -13.48
C ASP A 136 -17.27 -5.83 -14.67
N TYR A 137 -16.16 -5.24 -15.16
CA TYR A 137 -15.32 -5.87 -16.19
C TYR A 137 -14.67 -7.17 -15.68
N ARG A 138 -14.23 -7.18 -14.42
CA ARG A 138 -13.74 -8.39 -13.77
C ARG A 138 -14.82 -9.46 -13.66
N ARG A 139 -16.03 -9.09 -13.23
CA ARG A 139 -17.16 -10.04 -13.11
C ARG A 139 -17.49 -10.64 -14.47
N ALA A 140 -17.63 -9.81 -15.50
CA ALA A 140 -17.88 -10.27 -16.86
C ALA A 140 -16.75 -11.16 -17.41
N ALA A 141 -15.50 -10.92 -17.03
CA ALA A 141 -14.38 -11.80 -17.38
C ALA A 141 -14.50 -13.18 -16.73
N VAL A 142 -14.88 -13.24 -15.45
CA VAL A 142 -15.14 -14.50 -14.74
C VAL A 142 -16.30 -15.26 -15.40
N ASP A 143 -17.42 -14.58 -15.65
CA ASP A 143 -18.60 -15.19 -16.29
C ASP A 143 -18.24 -15.75 -17.67
N ARG A 144 -17.53 -14.98 -18.49
CA ARG A 144 -17.10 -15.43 -19.83
C ARG A 144 -16.13 -16.61 -19.76
N MET A 145 -15.22 -16.59 -18.78
CA MET A 145 -14.27 -17.69 -18.56
C MET A 145 -14.99 -18.99 -18.21
N LEU A 146 -16.01 -18.94 -17.33
CA LEU A 146 -16.84 -20.09 -16.99
C LEU A 146 -17.68 -20.57 -18.19
N ASP A 147 -18.36 -19.65 -18.90
CA ASP A 147 -19.16 -19.98 -20.08
C ASP A 147 -18.32 -20.68 -21.17
N LEU A 148 -17.08 -20.22 -21.41
CA LEU A 148 -16.16 -20.87 -22.37
C LEU A 148 -15.82 -22.30 -21.95
N MET A 149 -15.52 -22.53 -20.68
CA MET A 149 -15.21 -23.88 -20.16
C MET A 149 -16.42 -24.82 -20.24
N GLU A 150 -17.61 -24.34 -19.90
CA GLU A 150 -18.86 -25.10 -20.01
C GLU A 150 -19.19 -25.45 -21.46
N SER A 151 -19.04 -24.48 -22.37
CA SER A 151 -19.29 -24.68 -23.80
C SER A 151 -18.35 -25.73 -24.41
N ASP A 152 -17.08 -25.75 -23.99
CA ASP A 152 -16.11 -26.76 -24.42
C ASP A 152 -16.49 -28.16 -23.91
N VAL A 153 -16.90 -28.29 -22.65
CA VAL A 153 -17.42 -29.56 -22.11
C VAL A 153 -18.67 -30.03 -22.88
N ALA A 154 -19.59 -29.12 -23.19
CA ALA A 154 -20.78 -29.46 -23.96
C ALA A 154 -20.45 -29.86 -25.41
N ALA A 155 -19.48 -29.20 -26.04
CA ALA A 155 -19.01 -29.55 -27.38
C ALA A 155 -18.32 -30.93 -27.39
N MET A 156 -17.50 -31.24 -26.39
CA MET A 156 -16.89 -32.56 -26.24
C MET A 156 -17.93 -33.67 -26.09
N LYS A 157 -19.02 -33.43 -25.33
CA LYS A 157 -20.15 -34.38 -25.23
C LYS A 157 -20.85 -34.62 -26.58
N LYS A 158 -20.74 -33.67 -27.52
CA LYS A 158 -21.26 -33.78 -28.90
C LYS A 158 -20.22 -34.34 -29.89
N GLY A 159 -19.05 -34.78 -29.41
CA GLY A 159 -18.00 -35.39 -30.24
C GLY A 159 -16.99 -34.41 -30.85
N HIS A 160 -17.04 -33.12 -30.50
CA HIS A 160 -16.00 -32.18 -30.91
C HIS A 160 -14.70 -32.36 -30.10
N PRO A 161 -13.51 -32.08 -30.67
CA PRO A 161 -12.25 -32.15 -29.93
C PRO A 161 -12.23 -31.14 -28.77
N GLU A 162 -11.46 -31.45 -27.72
CA GLU A 162 -11.20 -30.51 -26.61
C GLU A 162 -10.57 -29.23 -27.15
N ARG A 163 -11.19 -28.08 -26.87
CA ARG A 163 -10.66 -26.77 -27.27
C ARG A 163 -9.63 -26.23 -26.30
N PHE A 164 -9.91 -26.32 -25.00
CA PHE A 164 -9.03 -25.76 -23.97
C PHE A 164 -8.36 -26.89 -23.17
N PRO A 165 -7.02 -26.96 -23.14
CA PRO A 165 -6.32 -27.98 -22.38
C PRO A 165 -6.69 -27.98 -20.90
N LYS A 166 -6.70 -29.16 -20.27
CA LYS A 166 -7.00 -29.33 -18.84
C LYS A 166 -6.23 -28.36 -17.93
N ILE A 167 -4.95 -28.08 -18.22
CA ILE A 167 -4.14 -27.17 -17.41
C ILE A 167 -4.67 -25.72 -17.43
N GLU A 168 -5.13 -25.23 -18.57
CA GLU A 168 -5.75 -23.90 -18.67
C GLU A 168 -7.06 -23.86 -17.88
N LYS A 169 -7.93 -24.86 -18.06
CA LYS A 169 -9.20 -24.98 -17.33
C LYS A 169 -8.99 -24.97 -15.82
N GLN A 170 -8.00 -25.72 -15.32
CA GLN A 170 -7.69 -25.77 -13.89
C GLN A 170 -7.16 -24.43 -13.35
N PHE A 171 -6.30 -23.74 -14.11
CA PHE A 171 -5.79 -22.42 -13.75
C PHE A 171 -6.90 -21.37 -13.74
N CYS A 172 -7.79 -21.40 -14.72
CA CYS A 172 -8.98 -20.56 -14.83
C CYS A 172 -9.97 -20.81 -13.68
N ALA A 173 -10.22 -22.08 -13.33
CA ALA A 173 -11.07 -22.43 -12.19
C ALA A 173 -10.52 -21.85 -10.88
N ALA A 174 -9.22 -22.02 -10.60
CA ALA A 174 -8.59 -21.42 -9.41
C ALA A 174 -8.70 -19.88 -9.41
N THR A 175 -8.56 -19.26 -10.58
CA THR A 175 -8.73 -17.81 -10.74
C THR A 175 -10.18 -17.36 -10.47
N ALA A 176 -11.17 -18.12 -10.94
CA ALA A 176 -12.59 -17.84 -10.68
C ALA A 176 -12.91 -17.94 -9.18
N THR A 177 -12.45 -19.01 -8.51
CA THR A 177 -12.63 -19.22 -7.07
C THR A 177 -12.06 -18.07 -6.24
N MET A 178 -10.95 -17.45 -6.69
CA MET A 178 -10.35 -16.30 -6.00
C MET A 178 -11.34 -15.12 -5.89
N VAL A 179 -12.20 -14.95 -6.89
CA VAL A 179 -13.15 -13.85 -7.01
C VAL A 179 -14.52 -14.20 -6.45
N SER A 180 -15.01 -15.40 -6.75
CA SER A 180 -16.38 -15.83 -6.44
C SER A 180 -16.53 -16.40 -5.04
N ASP A 181 -15.49 -17.07 -4.51
CA ASP A 181 -15.59 -17.82 -3.26
C ASP A 181 -14.59 -17.29 -2.22
N SER A 182 -13.32 -17.69 -2.32
CA SER A 182 -12.32 -17.51 -1.28
C SER A 182 -10.92 -17.41 -1.88
N PRO A 183 -10.18 -16.32 -1.61
CA PRO A 183 -8.78 -16.21 -1.98
C PRO A 183 -7.93 -17.37 -1.42
N VAL A 184 -8.22 -17.87 -0.21
CA VAL A 184 -7.46 -18.96 0.41
C VAL A 184 -7.69 -20.28 -0.32
N ASP A 185 -8.93 -20.58 -0.71
CA ASP A 185 -9.26 -21.80 -1.44
C ASP A 185 -8.67 -21.79 -2.85
N ALA A 186 -8.73 -20.64 -3.53
CA ALA A 186 -8.00 -20.43 -4.77
C ALA A 186 -6.50 -20.65 -4.61
N GLY A 187 -5.93 -20.16 -3.51
CA GLY A 187 -4.53 -20.41 -3.13
C GLY A 187 -4.21 -21.90 -3.02
N ALA A 188 -5.06 -22.68 -2.36
CA ALA A 188 -4.91 -24.13 -2.26
C ALA A 188 -5.01 -24.83 -3.64
N MET A 189 -5.93 -24.38 -4.50
CA MET A 189 -6.05 -24.89 -5.88
C MET A 189 -4.80 -24.60 -6.71
N PHE A 190 -4.25 -23.38 -6.62
CA PHE A 190 -3.01 -23.01 -7.30
C PHE A 190 -1.80 -23.79 -6.78
N MET A 191 -1.72 -24.05 -5.47
CA MET A 191 -0.68 -24.89 -4.89
C MET A 191 -0.75 -26.33 -5.45
N ALA A 192 -1.91 -26.96 -5.43
CA ALA A 192 -2.10 -28.30 -5.98
C ALA A 192 -1.78 -28.36 -7.49
N LEU A 193 -2.13 -27.31 -8.23
CA LEU A 193 -1.79 -27.21 -9.65
C LEU A 193 -0.28 -27.07 -9.86
N GLY A 194 0.40 -26.26 -9.03
CA GLY A 194 1.85 -26.08 -9.06
C GLY A 194 2.64 -27.32 -8.66
N GLU A 195 2.11 -28.16 -7.76
CA GLU A 195 2.68 -29.47 -7.42
C GLU A 195 2.59 -30.44 -8.61
N LYS A 196 1.44 -30.45 -9.30
CA LYS A 196 1.22 -31.29 -10.48
C LYS A 196 2.05 -30.84 -11.69
N PHE A 197 2.26 -29.54 -11.84
CA PHE A 197 3.03 -28.94 -12.94
C PHE A 197 4.13 -28.02 -12.38
N PRO A 198 5.28 -28.56 -11.94
CA PRO A 198 6.32 -27.78 -11.25
C PRO A 198 6.88 -26.59 -12.04
N ASN A 199 6.82 -26.66 -13.37
CA ASN A 199 7.25 -25.60 -14.28
C ASN A 199 6.19 -24.47 -14.45
N LEU A 200 4.97 -24.65 -13.93
CA LEU A 200 3.94 -23.62 -13.91
C LEU A 200 4.19 -22.66 -12.74
N LEU A 201 5.28 -21.89 -12.85
CA LEU A 201 5.75 -21.00 -11.79
C LEU A 201 4.67 -20.02 -11.33
N GLN A 202 3.83 -19.53 -12.24
CA GLN A 202 2.74 -18.60 -11.94
C GLN A 202 1.76 -19.18 -10.91
N ALA A 203 1.37 -20.46 -11.06
CA ALA A 203 0.49 -21.12 -10.10
C ALA A 203 1.17 -21.25 -8.74
N ARG A 204 2.45 -21.64 -8.71
CA ARG A 204 3.22 -21.72 -7.44
C ARG A 204 3.30 -20.35 -6.74
N LEU A 205 3.59 -19.29 -7.48
CA LEU A 205 3.67 -17.92 -6.93
C LEU A 205 2.31 -17.41 -6.43
N LEU A 206 1.23 -17.63 -7.19
CA LEU A 206 -0.13 -17.27 -6.77
C LEU A 206 -0.59 -18.07 -5.55
N GLY A 207 -0.30 -19.37 -5.52
CA GLY A 207 -0.58 -20.24 -4.37
C GLY A 207 0.10 -19.73 -3.10
N VAL A 208 1.40 -19.42 -3.17
CA VAL A 208 2.14 -18.82 -2.06
C VAL A 208 1.53 -17.47 -1.65
N PHE A 209 1.22 -16.60 -2.62
CA PHE A 209 0.65 -15.29 -2.33
C PHE A 209 -0.65 -15.41 -1.55
N LEU A 210 -1.57 -16.23 -2.04
CA LEU A 210 -2.93 -16.33 -1.52
C LEU A 210 -3.03 -17.08 -0.18
N THR A 211 -2.00 -17.87 0.17
CA THR A 211 -1.96 -18.65 1.41
C THR A 211 -0.95 -18.11 2.44
N ARG A 212 -0.26 -17.00 2.14
CA ARG A 212 0.75 -16.41 3.04
C ARG A 212 0.13 -15.92 4.34
N GLY A 213 0.95 -15.96 5.38
CA GLY A 213 0.60 -15.46 6.70
C GLY A 213 0.90 -13.97 6.90
N SER A 214 1.12 -13.60 8.15
CA SER A 214 1.48 -12.25 8.57
C SER A 214 2.60 -12.28 9.60
N TYR A 215 3.14 -11.10 9.92
CA TYR A 215 4.00 -10.88 11.06
C TYR A 215 3.18 -10.21 12.17
N ASP A 216 3.44 -10.59 13.42
CA ASP A 216 2.85 -9.89 14.57
C ASP A 216 3.59 -8.57 14.88
N VAL A 217 3.16 -7.89 15.95
CA VAL A 217 3.74 -6.61 16.38
C VAL A 217 5.20 -6.72 16.85
N SER A 218 5.66 -7.91 17.23
CA SER A 218 7.06 -8.18 17.58
C SER A 218 7.92 -8.52 16.36
N GLY A 219 7.28 -8.69 15.19
CA GLY A 219 7.92 -9.14 13.96
C GLY A 219 8.04 -10.66 13.85
N SER A 220 7.36 -11.43 14.70
CA SER A 220 7.35 -12.89 14.62
C SER A 220 6.42 -13.33 13.49
N ALA A 221 6.90 -14.23 12.63
CA ALA A 221 6.15 -14.75 11.49
C ALA A 221 5.16 -15.84 11.94
N SER A 222 3.93 -15.80 11.41
CA SER A 222 3.01 -16.93 11.59
C SER A 222 3.50 -18.19 10.84
N PRO A 223 3.03 -19.40 11.20
CA PRO A 223 3.44 -20.63 10.50
C PRO A 223 3.17 -20.58 8.98
N ALA A 224 2.07 -19.97 8.57
CA ALA A 224 1.76 -19.76 7.15
C ALA A 224 2.76 -18.81 6.48
N GLN A 225 3.22 -17.78 7.18
CA GLN A 225 4.24 -16.86 6.67
C GLN A 225 5.60 -17.54 6.54
N LEU A 226 5.99 -18.37 7.51
CA LEU A 226 7.24 -19.15 7.43
C LEU A 226 7.24 -20.09 6.23
N ARG A 227 6.14 -20.82 6.00
CA ARG A 227 5.99 -21.68 4.81
C ARG A 227 6.08 -20.89 3.51
N ALA A 228 5.42 -19.73 3.43
CA ALA A 228 5.47 -18.88 2.24
C ALA A 228 6.90 -18.40 1.93
N ILE A 229 7.69 -18.03 2.95
CA ILE A 229 9.10 -17.64 2.81
C ILE A 229 9.94 -18.82 2.34
N GLU A 230 9.77 -20.00 2.95
CA GLU A 230 10.50 -21.20 2.58
C GLU A 230 10.23 -21.61 1.14
N GLN A 231 8.96 -21.71 0.74
CA GLN A 231 8.55 -22.05 -0.62
C GLN A 231 9.09 -21.06 -1.65
N THR A 232 9.05 -19.76 -1.34
CA THR A 232 9.58 -18.72 -2.22
C THR A 232 11.11 -18.82 -2.35
N ARG A 233 11.83 -19.12 -1.26
CA ARG A 233 13.28 -19.33 -1.30
C ARG A 233 13.65 -20.56 -2.14
N THR A 234 12.89 -21.64 -2.04
CA THR A 234 13.07 -22.83 -2.89
C THR A 234 12.86 -22.48 -4.36
N LEU A 235 11.78 -21.77 -4.69
CA LEU A 235 11.53 -21.26 -6.05
C LEU A 235 12.68 -20.40 -6.57
N LEU A 236 13.23 -19.52 -5.74
CA LEU A 236 14.36 -18.66 -6.10
C LEU A 236 15.64 -19.46 -6.37
N LYS A 237 15.92 -20.50 -5.58
CA LYS A 237 17.07 -21.40 -5.81
C LYS A 237 16.91 -22.20 -7.10
N GLU A 238 15.69 -22.66 -7.40
CA GLU A 238 15.38 -23.40 -8.64
C GLU A 238 15.40 -22.49 -9.87
N ASN A 239 15.09 -21.20 -9.71
CA ASN A 239 14.90 -20.24 -10.80
C ASN A 239 15.67 -18.92 -10.56
N PRO A 240 16.99 -18.95 -10.36
CA PRO A 240 17.76 -17.78 -9.89
C PRO A 240 17.77 -16.63 -10.89
N GLU A 241 17.57 -16.91 -12.18
CA GLU A 241 17.58 -15.93 -13.25
C GLU A 241 16.17 -15.46 -13.65
N ASN A 242 15.12 -16.03 -13.06
CA ASN A 242 13.74 -15.71 -13.44
C ASN A 242 13.29 -14.40 -12.77
N PRO A 243 13.02 -13.33 -13.54
CA PRO A 243 12.69 -12.02 -12.98
C PRO A 243 11.34 -12.01 -12.25
N LEU A 244 10.40 -12.91 -12.58
CA LEU A 244 9.11 -12.99 -11.88
C LEU A 244 9.27 -13.56 -10.48
N VAL A 245 10.04 -14.64 -10.35
CA VAL A 245 10.32 -15.27 -9.04
C VAL A 245 11.10 -14.31 -8.15
N LEU A 246 12.10 -13.63 -8.74
CA LEU A 246 12.89 -12.61 -8.05
C LEU A 246 12.03 -11.45 -7.56
N SER A 247 11.23 -10.86 -8.46
CA SER A 247 10.30 -9.77 -8.13
C SER A 247 9.31 -10.19 -7.03
N PHE A 248 8.74 -11.40 -7.13
CA PHE A 248 7.79 -11.90 -6.15
C PHE A 248 8.41 -12.01 -4.76
N TRP A 249 9.60 -12.58 -4.66
CA TRP A 249 10.33 -12.69 -3.40
C TRP A 249 10.64 -11.32 -2.80
N LEU A 250 11.15 -10.40 -3.61
CA LEU A 250 11.44 -9.03 -3.18
C LEU A 250 10.19 -8.35 -2.63
N SER A 251 9.06 -8.44 -3.32
CA SER A 251 7.79 -7.86 -2.88
C SER A 251 7.23 -8.54 -1.62
N LEU A 252 7.35 -9.86 -1.49
CA LEU A 252 6.94 -10.61 -0.29
C LEU A 252 7.75 -10.19 0.95
N CYS A 253 9.03 -9.87 0.76
CA CYS A 253 9.94 -9.47 1.84
C CYS A 253 10.11 -7.94 1.98
N ALA A 254 9.49 -7.14 1.12
CA ALA A 254 9.73 -5.69 1.01
C ALA A 254 9.49 -4.92 2.32
N GLU A 255 8.58 -5.41 3.17
CA GLU A 255 8.26 -4.85 4.49
C GLU A 255 8.44 -5.86 5.62
N ALA A 256 9.18 -6.95 5.39
CA ALA A 256 9.51 -7.91 6.44
C ALA A 256 10.26 -7.20 7.59
N PRO A 257 10.02 -7.59 8.86
CA PRO A 257 10.80 -7.14 10.00
C PRO A 257 12.29 -7.40 9.79
N THR A 258 13.15 -6.51 10.30
CA THR A 258 14.61 -6.62 10.19
C THR A 258 15.17 -7.87 10.88
N THR A 259 14.44 -8.42 11.85
CA THR A 259 14.74 -9.71 12.50
C THR A 259 14.46 -10.92 11.60
N ALA A 260 13.60 -10.78 10.59
CA ALA A 260 13.20 -11.88 9.71
C ALA A 260 14.01 -11.93 8.40
N VAL A 261 14.41 -10.78 7.87
CA VAL A 261 15.15 -10.67 6.61
C VAL A 261 16.21 -9.58 6.71
N ASN A 262 17.45 -9.89 6.29
CA ASN A 262 18.49 -8.87 6.19
C ASN A 262 18.32 -8.09 4.89
N LEU A 263 17.59 -6.98 4.96
CA LEU A 263 17.30 -6.15 3.79
C LEU A 263 18.56 -5.74 3.00
N LYS A 264 19.66 -5.41 3.70
CA LYS A 264 20.87 -4.89 3.06
C LYS A 264 21.69 -5.98 2.38
N GLN A 265 21.79 -7.15 2.99
CA GLN A 265 22.60 -8.26 2.46
C GLN A 265 21.81 -9.15 1.51
N ASP A 266 20.54 -9.42 1.83
CA ASP A 266 19.73 -10.39 1.07
C ASP A 266 18.97 -9.69 -0.07
N LEU A 267 18.22 -8.62 0.22
CA LEU A 267 17.25 -8.08 -0.74
C LEU A 267 17.85 -7.05 -1.71
N LEU A 268 18.69 -6.13 -1.23
CA LEU A 268 19.19 -5.02 -2.07
C LEU A 268 20.03 -5.47 -3.28
N PRO A 269 20.99 -6.41 -3.16
CA PRO A 269 21.75 -6.87 -4.33
C PRO A 269 20.83 -7.41 -5.42
N GLU A 270 19.82 -8.18 -5.01
CA GLU A 270 18.84 -8.80 -5.88
C GLU A 270 17.87 -7.80 -6.52
N ALA A 271 17.40 -6.80 -5.76
CA ALA A 271 16.58 -5.72 -6.32
C ALA A 271 17.33 -4.88 -7.37
N ARG A 272 18.62 -4.59 -7.10
CA ARG A 272 19.50 -3.89 -8.06
C ARG A 272 19.75 -4.75 -9.31
N ARG A 273 19.94 -6.05 -9.14
CA ARG A 273 20.10 -7.02 -10.23
C ARG A 273 18.84 -7.07 -11.11
N LEU A 274 17.65 -7.10 -10.50
CA LEU A 274 16.37 -7.11 -11.21
C LEU A 274 16.21 -5.89 -12.12
N VAL A 275 16.38 -4.68 -11.60
CA VAL A 275 16.20 -3.45 -12.40
C VAL A 275 17.28 -3.26 -13.45
N THR A 276 18.48 -3.83 -13.26
CA THR A 276 19.54 -3.79 -14.27
C THR A 276 19.19 -4.68 -15.47
N LYS A 277 18.59 -5.85 -15.22
CA LYS A 277 18.15 -6.76 -16.29
C LYS A 277 16.87 -6.32 -16.98
N SER A 278 16.06 -5.52 -16.32
CA SER A 278 14.74 -5.12 -16.81
C SER A 278 14.46 -3.66 -16.48
N ALA A 279 15.27 -2.79 -17.09
CA ALA A 279 15.29 -1.36 -16.82
C ALA A 279 14.01 -0.63 -17.22
N GLU A 280 13.16 -1.24 -18.05
CA GLU A 280 11.92 -0.65 -18.56
C GLU A 280 10.70 -0.86 -17.64
N VAL A 281 10.83 -1.62 -16.54
CA VAL A 281 9.71 -1.95 -15.65
C VAL A 281 9.64 -0.96 -14.47
N PRO A 282 8.74 0.04 -14.48
CA PRO A 282 8.70 1.12 -13.50
C PRO A 282 8.35 0.64 -12.08
N SER A 283 7.53 -0.40 -11.95
CA SER A 283 7.17 -0.98 -10.65
C SER A 283 8.36 -1.63 -9.94
N TRP A 284 9.32 -2.20 -10.68
CA TRP A 284 10.54 -2.77 -10.10
C TRP A 284 11.50 -1.69 -9.63
N TRP A 285 11.61 -0.58 -10.35
CA TRP A 285 12.31 0.61 -9.86
C TRP A 285 11.64 1.18 -8.59
N HIS A 286 10.31 1.14 -8.52
CA HIS A 286 9.59 1.54 -7.31
C HIS A 286 9.92 0.62 -6.12
N THR A 287 9.93 -0.70 -6.32
CA THR A 287 10.31 -1.67 -5.28
C THR A 287 11.76 -1.47 -4.83
N LEU A 288 12.69 -1.24 -5.77
CA LEU A 288 14.07 -0.88 -5.43
C LEU A 288 14.11 0.40 -4.59
N GLY A 289 13.42 1.46 -5.00
CA GLY A 289 13.35 2.70 -4.24
C GLY A 289 12.83 2.50 -2.83
N HIS A 290 11.81 1.66 -2.66
CA HIS A 290 11.26 1.31 -1.35
C HIS A 290 12.29 0.58 -0.47
N LEU A 291 13.01 -0.40 -1.02
CA LEU A 291 14.03 -1.15 -0.30
C LEU A 291 15.22 -0.25 0.08
N GLU A 292 15.73 0.56 -0.85
CA GLU A 292 16.81 1.52 -0.57
C GLU A 292 16.39 2.54 0.49
N TRP A 293 15.13 2.97 0.44
CA TRP A 293 14.56 3.89 1.43
C TRP A 293 14.53 3.25 2.83
N ARG A 294 14.02 2.01 2.94
CA ARG A 294 14.06 1.26 4.21
C ARG A 294 15.48 0.99 4.71
N ALA A 295 16.45 0.85 3.81
CA ALA A 295 17.86 0.65 4.16
C ALA A 295 18.56 1.92 4.69
N GLY A 296 17.93 3.09 4.56
CA GLY A 296 18.55 4.39 4.80
C GLY A 296 19.45 4.88 3.68
N ASN A 297 19.43 4.23 2.52
CA ASN A 297 20.21 4.60 1.34
C ASN A 297 19.47 5.67 0.53
N TYR A 298 19.12 6.79 1.18
CA TYR A 298 18.15 7.74 0.62
C TYR A 298 18.56 8.37 -0.71
N LEU A 299 19.86 8.55 -0.99
CA LEU A 299 20.31 9.01 -2.31
C LEU A 299 20.00 7.98 -3.41
N LEU A 300 20.14 6.69 -3.12
CA LEU A 300 19.82 5.62 -4.07
C LEU A 300 18.30 5.45 -4.20
N ALA A 301 17.56 5.59 -3.09
CA ALA A 301 16.11 5.62 -3.11
C ALA A 301 15.57 6.77 -3.96
N GLU A 302 16.14 7.97 -3.82
CA GLU A 302 15.80 9.15 -4.63
C GLU A 302 15.98 8.85 -6.12
N ARG A 303 17.13 8.30 -6.53
CA ARG A 303 17.40 7.92 -7.92
C ARG A 303 16.39 6.89 -8.45
N ALA A 304 16.09 5.86 -7.66
CA ALA A 304 15.17 4.81 -8.05
C ALA A 304 13.72 5.31 -8.17
N PHE A 305 13.25 6.14 -7.24
CA PHE A 305 11.90 6.74 -7.32
C PHE A 305 11.78 7.75 -8.46
N THR A 306 12.82 8.54 -8.74
CA THR A 306 12.87 9.40 -9.93
C THR A 306 12.77 8.55 -11.20
N LYS A 307 13.60 7.51 -11.34
CA LYS A 307 13.55 6.62 -12.51
C LYS A 307 12.18 5.96 -12.68
N ALA A 308 11.57 5.49 -11.59
CA ALA A 308 10.21 4.94 -11.62
C ALA A 308 9.18 5.98 -12.10
N ALA A 309 9.24 7.21 -11.58
CA ALA A 309 8.35 8.29 -11.99
C ALA A 309 8.53 8.67 -13.46
N ASP A 310 9.77 8.75 -13.94
CA ASP A 310 10.10 9.07 -15.33
C ASP A 310 9.58 8.00 -16.30
N LEU A 311 9.77 6.71 -15.97
CA LEU A 311 9.26 5.60 -16.77
C LEU A 311 7.72 5.60 -16.81
N TYR A 312 7.05 5.85 -15.68
CA TYR A 312 5.59 5.98 -15.68
C TYR A 312 5.12 7.20 -16.49
N ALA A 313 5.83 8.33 -16.42
CA ALA A 313 5.50 9.52 -17.20
C ALA A 313 5.66 9.28 -18.71
N ALA A 314 6.76 8.65 -19.12
CA ALA A 314 6.99 8.25 -20.50
C ALA A 314 5.90 7.28 -20.98
N TRP A 315 5.59 6.26 -20.19
CA TRP A 315 4.51 5.32 -20.52
C TRP A 315 3.14 6.01 -20.66
N MET A 316 2.77 6.90 -19.74
CA MET A 316 1.53 7.67 -19.82
C MET A 316 1.46 8.52 -21.10
N SER A 317 2.56 9.18 -21.45
CA SER A 317 2.68 9.98 -22.66
C SER A 317 2.56 9.11 -23.93
N ASP A 318 3.39 8.08 -24.04
CA ASP A 318 3.50 7.23 -25.24
C ASP A 318 2.22 6.44 -25.54
N HIS A 319 1.48 6.07 -24.49
CA HIS A 319 0.30 5.23 -24.59
C HIS A 319 -1.00 5.97 -24.29
N GLN A 320 -0.93 7.30 -24.12
CA GLN A 320 -2.08 8.16 -23.81
C GLN A 320 -2.86 7.67 -22.58
N VAL A 321 -2.13 7.17 -21.58
CA VAL A 321 -2.73 6.71 -20.32
C VAL A 321 -2.89 7.88 -19.37
N SER A 322 -4.09 8.00 -18.81
CA SER A 322 -4.38 9.02 -17.80
C SER A 322 -3.60 8.76 -16.50
N LEU A 323 -3.24 9.84 -15.80
CA LEU A 323 -2.68 9.77 -14.45
C LEU A 323 -3.62 9.06 -13.47
N HIS A 324 -4.93 9.09 -13.71
CA HIS A 324 -5.93 8.42 -12.89
C HIS A 324 -5.86 6.88 -13.00
N ASP A 325 -5.27 6.35 -14.08
CA ASP A 325 -4.94 4.94 -14.28
C ASP A 325 -3.47 4.61 -13.94
N CYS A 326 -2.69 5.61 -13.47
CA CYS A 326 -1.28 5.46 -13.11
C CYS A 326 -1.00 5.79 -11.62
N PRO A 327 -1.54 5.02 -10.66
CA PRO A 327 -1.24 5.23 -9.25
C PRO A 327 0.26 5.07 -8.92
N GLY A 328 1.01 4.31 -9.74
CA GLY A 328 2.45 4.11 -9.61
C GLY A 328 3.26 5.41 -9.66
N PHE A 329 2.95 6.30 -10.61
CA PHE A 329 3.59 7.62 -10.73
C PHE A 329 3.43 8.45 -9.46
N ILE A 330 2.20 8.54 -8.96
CA ILE A 330 1.84 9.37 -7.80
C ILE A 330 2.49 8.81 -6.53
N LYS A 331 2.49 7.47 -6.37
CA LYS A 331 3.18 6.80 -5.27
C LYS A 331 4.68 7.05 -5.29
N ALA A 332 5.34 6.90 -6.45
CA ALA A 332 6.78 7.14 -6.60
C ALA A 332 7.15 8.57 -6.19
N ARG A 333 6.38 9.57 -6.64
CA ARG A 333 6.60 10.97 -6.27
C ARG A 333 6.28 11.28 -4.80
N CYS A 334 5.29 10.63 -4.19
CA CYS A 334 5.05 10.74 -2.75
C CYS A 334 6.25 10.22 -1.94
N TYR A 335 6.82 9.08 -2.34
CA TYR A 335 8.04 8.55 -1.73
C TYR A 335 9.26 9.43 -1.99
N LEU A 336 9.39 10.01 -3.19
CA LEU A 336 10.47 10.95 -3.53
C LEU A 336 10.46 12.18 -2.61
N ALA A 337 9.28 12.78 -2.38
CA ALA A 337 9.14 13.89 -1.43
C ALA A 337 9.55 13.49 -0.01
N ASN A 338 9.10 12.32 0.48
CA ASN A 338 9.52 11.81 1.78
C ASN A 338 11.03 11.52 1.84
N THR A 339 11.61 11.00 0.76
CA THR A 339 13.05 10.70 0.68
C THR A 339 13.88 11.97 0.73
N HIS A 340 13.50 13.00 -0.01
CA HIS A 340 14.13 14.33 0.12
C HIS A 340 14.06 14.85 1.55
N TYR A 341 12.90 14.74 2.21
CA TYR A 341 12.74 15.17 3.59
C TYR A 341 13.68 14.41 4.54
N GLN A 342 13.78 13.09 4.42
CA GLN A 342 14.64 12.27 5.27
C GLN A 342 16.14 12.51 5.06
N ARG A 343 16.52 13.12 3.94
CA ARG A 343 17.88 13.61 3.67
C ARG A 343 18.13 15.04 4.16
N GLY A 344 17.16 15.67 4.82
CA GLY A 344 17.25 17.07 5.22
C GLY A 344 17.01 18.08 4.08
N ASN A 345 16.49 17.63 2.93
CA ASN A 345 16.11 18.50 1.80
C ASN A 345 14.63 18.90 1.90
N PHE A 346 14.29 19.73 2.88
CA PHE A 346 12.91 20.18 3.08
C PHE A 346 12.37 20.95 1.87
N THR A 347 13.19 21.81 1.24
CA THR A 347 12.79 22.58 0.06
C THR A 347 12.45 21.67 -1.12
N GLY A 348 13.29 20.69 -1.42
CA GLY A 348 13.03 19.70 -2.48
C GLY A 348 11.81 18.83 -2.18
N ALA A 349 11.64 18.40 -0.92
CA ALA A 349 10.46 17.66 -0.49
C ALA A 349 9.16 18.47 -0.71
N MET A 350 9.16 19.74 -0.29
CA MET A 350 8.01 20.63 -0.43
C MET A 350 7.70 20.93 -1.90
N LYS A 351 8.72 21.08 -2.75
CA LYS A 351 8.54 21.26 -4.20
C LYS A 351 7.74 20.09 -4.80
N VAL A 352 8.21 18.86 -4.60
CA VAL A 352 7.53 17.65 -5.12
C VAL A 352 6.12 17.51 -4.53
N ALA A 353 5.95 17.76 -3.23
CA ALA A 353 4.65 17.66 -2.57
C ALA A 353 3.63 18.69 -3.10
N LYS A 354 4.07 19.93 -3.37
CA LYS A 354 3.20 20.97 -3.93
C LYS A 354 2.85 20.71 -5.38
N GLU A 355 3.79 20.21 -6.19
CA GLU A 355 3.52 19.79 -7.56
C GLU A 355 2.47 18.67 -7.59
N LEU A 356 2.53 17.70 -6.67
CA LEU A 356 1.52 16.65 -6.56
C LEU A 356 0.16 17.19 -6.09
N ARG A 357 0.13 18.11 -5.12
CA ARG A 357 -1.12 18.73 -4.65
C ARG A 357 -1.79 19.59 -5.72
N ALA A 358 -1.03 20.12 -6.68
CA ALA A 358 -1.56 20.91 -7.78
C ALA A 358 -2.30 20.08 -8.86
N ILE A 359 -2.18 18.75 -8.82
CA ILE A 359 -2.84 17.86 -9.78
C ILE A 359 -4.33 17.77 -9.44
N THR A 360 -5.19 18.10 -10.42
CA THR A 360 -6.65 18.03 -10.30
C THR A 360 -7.14 16.57 -10.39
N PRO A 361 -7.87 16.05 -9.38
CA PRO A 361 -8.55 14.77 -9.42
C PRO A 361 -9.70 14.79 -10.43
N ASP A 362 -9.93 13.66 -11.11
CA ASP A 362 -11.03 13.52 -12.06
C ASP A 362 -12.33 13.23 -11.31
N ILE A 363 -13.20 14.24 -11.21
CA ILE A 363 -14.50 14.13 -10.51
C ILE A 363 -15.45 13.12 -11.18
N SER A 364 -15.27 12.82 -12.47
CA SER A 364 -16.09 11.83 -13.17
C SER A 364 -15.69 10.39 -12.83
N ARG A 365 -14.51 10.20 -12.22
CA ARG A 365 -13.96 8.90 -11.83
C ARG A 365 -13.55 8.87 -10.36
N PRO A 366 -14.51 9.03 -9.41
CA PRO A 366 -14.21 9.14 -7.98
C PRO A 366 -13.51 7.89 -7.39
N GLN A 367 -13.69 6.73 -8.02
CA GLN A 367 -13.10 5.45 -7.61
C GLN A 367 -11.76 5.11 -8.30
N SER A 368 -11.25 6.01 -9.15
CA SER A 368 -9.99 5.74 -9.84
C SER A 368 -8.83 5.65 -8.87
N GLN A 369 -7.92 4.72 -9.14
CA GLN A 369 -6.79 4.45 -8.25
C GLN A 369 -5.85 5.66 -8.15
N GLY A 370 -5.66 6.41 -9.24
CA GLY A 370 -4.91 7.66 -9.20
C GLY A 370 -5.58 8.72 -8.32
N ASN A 371 -6.91 8.88 -8.39
CA ASN A 371 -7.63 9.79 -7.48
C ASN A 371 -7.45 9.38 -6.02
N HIS A 372 -7.53 8.09 -5.69
CA HIS A 372 -7.33 7.64 -4.33
C HIS A 372 -5.95 7.99 -3.79
N ILE A 373 -4.88 7.81 -4.56
CA ILE A 373 -3.54 8.23 -4.12
C ILE A 373 -3.44 9.76 -4.00
N LEU A 374 -4.00 10.53 -4.94
CA LEU A 374 -4.01 12.00 -4.84
C LEU A 374 -4.68 12.47 -3.55
N LEU A 375 -5.93 12.05 -3.34
CA LEU A 375 -6.77 12.50 -2.25
C LEU A 375 -6.21 12.07 -0.89
N TRP A 376 -5.85 10.80 -0.75
CA TRP A 376 -5.43 10.25 0.55
C TRP A 376 -3.95 10.48 0.88
N ARG A 377 -3.06 10.58 -0.12
CA ARG A 377 -1.62 10.73 0.10
C ARG A 377 -1.11 12.12 -0.27
N ALA A 378 -1.28 12.53 -1.52
CA ALA A 378 -0.65 13.74 -2.04
C ALA A 378 -1.21 15.03 -1.42
N TYR A 379 -2.53 15.12 -1.29
CA TYR A 379 -3.19 16.37 -0.89
C TYR A 379 -2.85 16.82 0.54
N SER A 380 -2.59 15.88 1.45
CA SER A 380 -2.13 16.18 2.81
C SER A 380 -0.61 16.23 2.94
N LEU A 381 0.15 15.86 1.91
CA LEU A 381 1.61 15.69 2.00
C LEU A 381 2.35 16.99 2.37
N PRO A 382 2.05 18.18 1.79
CA PRO A 382 2.66 19.43 2.24
C PRO A 382 2.44 19.70 3.73
N ALA A 383 1.20 19.52 4.22
CA ALA A 383 0.87 19.70 5.63
C ALA A 383 1.64 18.69 6.52
N ARG A 384 1.75 17.43 6.09
CA ARG A 384 2.51 16.38 6.82
C ARG A 384 4.01 16.65 6.83
N LEU A 385 4.57 17.28 5.80
CA LEU A 385 5.96 17.74 5.80
C LEU A 385 6.19 18.85 6.82
N TYR A 386 5.29 19.83 6.92
CA TYR A 386 5.37 20.86 7.97
C TYR A 386 5.20 20.28 9.39
N ILE A 387 4.29 19.32 9.58
CA ILE A 387 4.15 18.60 10.86
C ILE A 387 5.48 17.96 11.26
N ALA A 388 6.16 17.36 10.28
CA ALA A 388 7.41 16.65 10.52
C ALA A 388 8.58 17.61 10.78
N HIS A 389 8.68 18.68 10.00
CA HIS A 389 9.74 19.69 10.12
C HIS A 389 9.64 20.46 11.44
N GLY A 390 8.43 20.82 11.85
CA GLY A 390 8.15 21.31 13.20
C GLY A 390 8.84 22.63 13.59
N ALA A 391 9.23 23.45 12.61
CA ALA A 391 9.80 24.77 12.85
C ALA A 391 8.72 25.80 13.21
N ASP A 392 9.14 26.95 13.74
CA ASP A 392 8.23 28.03 14.11
C ASP A 392 7.33 28.43 12.92
N GLY A 393 6.03 28.52 13.21
CA GLY A 393 5.00 28.83 12.21
C GLY A 393 4.68 27.70 11.21
N ASP A 394 5.31 26.53 11.30
CA ASP A 394 4.99 25.39 10.43
C ASP A 394 3.55 24.91 10.63
N MET A 395 3.03 24.88 11.87
CA MET A 395 1.65 24.45 12.11
C MET A 395 0.63 25.37 11.41
N ASN A 396 0.90 26.68 11.37
CA ASN A 396 0.07 27.64 10.62
C ASN A 396 0.16 27.40 9.10
N ARG A 397 1.36 27.12 8.59
CA ARG A 397 1.56 26.81 7.16
C ARG A 397 0.89 25.48 6.79
N ALA A 398 0.98 24.48 7.65
CA ALA A 398 0.31 23.19 7.49
C ALA A 398 -1.22 23.32 7.42
N LEU A 399 -1.82 24.15 8.29
CA LEU A 399 -3.27 24.41 8.28
C LEU A 399 -3.73 25.02 6.95
N LYS A 400 -2.96 25.98 6.41
CA LYS A 400 -3.22 26.60 5.11
C LYS A 400 -3.06 25.62 3.95
N ASP A 401 -2.17 24.64 4.13
CA ASP A 401 -1.84 23.65 3.11
C ASP A 401 -2.72 22.40 3.11
N LEU A 402 -3.68 22.27 4.02
CA LEU A 402 -4.70 21.22 3.92
C LEU A 402 -5.74 21.54 2.83
N PRO A 403 -6.29 20.52 2.14
CA PRO A 403 -7.39 20.73 1.20
C PRO A 403 -8.64 21.27 1.90
N SER A 404 -9.39 22.14 1.20
CA SER A 404 -10.64 22.71 1.71
C SER A 404 -11.79 21.70 1.62
N ALA A 405 -12.85 21.91 2.40
CA ALA A 405 -14.05 21.08 2.32
C ALA A 405 -14.70 21.17 0.92
N GLU A 406 -14.70 22.35 0.30
CA GLU A 406 -15.27 22.56 -1.03
C GLU A 406 -14.51 21.79 -2.11
N MET A 407 -13.17 21.75 -2.03
CA MET A 407 -12.35 20.94 -2.93
C MET A 407 -12.66 19.44 -2.83
N LEU A 408 -12.97 18.96 -1.63
CA LEU A 408 -13.25 17.53 -1.40
C LEU A 408 -14.71 17.16 -1.62
N LYS A 409 -15.63 18.12 -1.65
CA LYS A 409 -17.07 17.92 -1.76
C LYS A 409 -17.50 17.01 -2.91
N PRO A 410 -16.94 17.09 -4.13
CA PRO A 410 -17.30 16.18 -5.22
C PRO A 410 -17.06 14.70 -4.90
N PHE A 411 -16.08 14.41 -4.04
CA PHE A 411 -15.73 13.04 -3.63
C PHE A 411 -16.40 12.64 -2.32
N ALA A 412 -16.42 13.54 -1.33
CA ALA A 412 -16.97 13.27 -0.01
C ALA A 412 -18.51 13.10 -0.04
N SER A 413 -19.19 13.77 -0.96
CA SER A 413 -20.64 13.73 -1.12
C SER A 413 -21.07 13.07 -2.43
N HIS A 414 -20.20 12.27 -3.06
CA HIS A 414 -20.57 11.55 -4.27
C HIS A 414 -21.75 10.60 -3.97
N PRO A 415 -22.84 10.60 -4.76
CA PRO A 415 -24.08 9.91 -4.43
C PRO A 415 -23.91 8.39 -4.27
N ASN A 416 -23.02 7.80 -5.08
CA ASN A 416 -22.83 6.34 -5.10
C ASN A 416 -21.52 5.90 -4.43
N TYR A 417 -20.54 6.79 -4.31
CA TYR A 417 -19.15 6.44 -3.96
C TYR A 417 -18.52 7.48 -3.03
N PRO A 418 -19.14 7.76 -1.87
CA PRO A 418 -18.63 8.79 -0.97
C PRO A 418 -17.25 8.38 -0.43
N SER A 419 -16.25 9.24 -0.63
CA SER A 419 -14.91 9.03 -0.07
C SER A 419 -14.81 9.61 1.35
N LEU A 420 -14.19 8.84 2.24
CA LEU A 420 -13.98 9.25 3.64
C LEU A 420 -12.74 10.14 3.84
N VAL A 421 -12.10 10.58 2.76
CA VAL A 421 -10.90 11.44 2.82
C VAL A 421 -11.16 12.74 3.58
N GLY A 422 -12.37 13.32 3.45
CA GLY A 422 -12.76 14.53 4.18
C GLY A 422 -12.67 14.36 5.70
N THR A 423 -13.05 13.19 6.22
CA THR A 423 -12.95 12.84 7.65
C THR A 423 -11.50 12.84 8.11
N TYR A 424 -10.60 12.24 7.33
CA TYR A 424 -9.17 12.23 7.63
C TYR A 424 -8.56 13.64 7.62
N ILE A 425 -8.86 14.43 6.59
CA ILE A 425 -8.38 15.82 6.48
C ILE A 425 -8.89 16.68 7.63
N ASN A 426 -10.15 16.52 8.03
CA ASN A 426 -10.71 17.23 9.18
C ASN A 426 -10.01 16.83 10.49
N ALA A 427 -9.73 15.54 10.68
CA ALA A 427 -8.96 15.08 11.83
C ALA A 427 -7.54 15.67 11.85
N LEU A 428 -6.85 15.72 10.71
CA LEU A 428 -5.54 16.40 10.60
C LEU A 428 -5.62 17.88 10.94
N ARG A 429 -6.68 18.57 10.52
CA ARG A 429 -6.91 19.98 10.86
C ARG A 429 -7.03 20.18 12.37
N VAL A 430 -7.75 19.29 13.05
CA VAL A 430 -7.86 19.33 14.52
C VAL A 430 -6.53 18.98 15.19
N TYR A 431 -5.79 17.98 14.69
CA TYR A 431 -4.44 17.68 15.18
C TYR A 431 -3.52 18.91 15.11
N LEU A 432 -3.49 19.59 13.97
CA LEU A 432 -2.73 20.82 13.78
C LEU A 432 -3.20 21.95 14.71
N GLY A 433 -4.51 22.06 14.93
CA GLY A 433 -5.08 22.99 15.91
C GLY A 433 -4.61 22.69 17.34
N CYS A 434 -4.54 21.41 17.74
CA CYS A 434 -3.98 21.00 19.02
C CYS A 434 -2.50 21.37 19.11
N ARG A 435 -1.70 21.06 18.08
CA ARG A 435 -0.27 21.40 18.02
C ARG A 435 -0.06 22.91 18.16
N LYS A 436 -0.79 23.71 17.40
CA LYS A 436 -0.75 25.17 17.49
C LYS A 436 -1.13 25.67 18.89
N ALA A 437 -2.19 25.13 19.50
CA ALA A 437 -2.58 25.53 20.85
C ALA A 437 -1.51 25.17 21.90
N ILE A 438 -0.74 24.11 21.70
CA ILE A 438 0.43 23.77 22.52
C ILE A 438 1.53 24.83 22.33
N ASP A 439 1.86 25.16 21.07
CA ASP A 439 2.87 26.17 20.73
C ASP A 439 2.52 27.55 21.32
N ASP A 440 1.23 27.92 21.29
CA ASP A 440 0.69 29.16 21.87
C ASP A 440 0.52 29.09 23.41
N LYS A 441 0.92 27.99 24.06
CA LYS A 441 0.75 27.72 25.50
C LYS A 441 -0.71 27.70 25.99
N ALA A 442 -1.67 27.55 25.08
CA ALA A 442 -3.11 27.46 25.35
C ALA A 442 -3.54 26.01 25.70
N LEU A 443 -2.98 25.44 26.78
CA LEU A 443 -3.11 24.01 27.08
C LEU A 443 -4.53 23.53 27.40
N THR A 444 -5.37 24.37 28.00
CA THR A 444 -6.78 24.05 28.21
C THR A 444 -7.50 23.84 26.87
N ALA A 445 -7.20 24.69 25.89
CA ALA A 445 -7.74 24.55 24.54
C ALA A 445 -7.18 23.29 23.85
N ALA A 446 -5.87 23.03 23.95
CA ALA A 446 -5.24 21.83 23.40
C ALA A 446 -5.86 20.53 23.98
N LYS A 447 -6.04 20.46 25.31
CA LYS A 447 -6.69 19.32 25.99
C LYS A 447 -8.13 19.14 25.53
N SER A 448 -8.90 20.22 25.43
CA SER A 448 -10.28 20.18 24.97
C SER A 448 -10.39 19.70 23.53
N LEU A 449 -9.61 20.28 22.61
CA LEU A 449 -9.57 19.88 21.19
C LEU A 449 -9.17 18.40 21.04
N HIS A 450 -8.15 17.96 21.77
CA HIS A 450 -7.70 16.56 21.72
C HIS A 450 -8.78 15.60 22.22
N GLN A 451 -9.34 15.85 23.41
CA GLN A 451 -10.26 14.91 24.06
C GLN A 451 -11.66 14.92 23.44
N ARG A 452 -12.17 16.10 23.08
CA ARG A 452 -13.56 16.27 22.64
C ARG A 452 -13.74 16.30 21.13
N THR A 453 -12.70 16.65 20.36
CA THR A 453 -12.84 16.82 18.91
C THR A 453 -12.00 15.79 18.16
N PHE A 454 -10.69 15.71 18.42
CA PHE A 454 -9.80 14.81 17.70
C PHE A 454 -10.18 13.34 17.92
N ARG A 455 -10.35 12.93 19.18
CA ARG A 455 -10.78 11.56 19.50
C ARG A 455 -12.16 11.22 18.95
N ASN A 456 -13.09 12.18 18.91
CA ASN A 456 -14.39 11.96 18.31
C ASN A 456 -14.30 11.71 16.80
N HIS A 457 -13.38 12.37 16.08
CA HIS A 457 -13.11 12.03 14.68
C HIS A 457 -12.58 10.60 14.51
N ILE A 458 -11.69 10.15 15.40
CA ILE A 458 -11.20 8.75 15.39
C ILE A 458 -12.34 7.78 15.65
N VAL A 459 -13.18 8.03 16.66
CA VAL A 459 -14.35 7.18 16.96
C VAL A 459 -15.30 7.13 15.77
N ASN A 460 -15.58 8.27 15.13
CA ASN A 460 -16.46 8.32 13.96
C ASN A 460 -15.90 7.57 12.76
N LEU A 461 -14.57 7.57 12.60
CA LEU A 461 -13.89 6.72 11.65
C LEU A 461 -14.17 5.24 12.02
N VAL A 462 -13.78 4.78 13.20
CA VAL A 462 -14.01 3.36 13.61
C VAL A 462 -15.46 2.89 13.41
N LYS A 463 -16.46 3.73 13.71
CA LYS A 463 -17.88 3.40 13.52
C LYS A 463 -18.27 3.00 12.10
N VAL A 464 -17.64 3.58 11.08
CA VAL A 464 -17.96 3.31 9.66
C VAL A 464 -17.05 2.25 9.03
N PHE A 465 -16.16 1.64 9.83
CA PHE A 465 -15.13 0.73 9.32
C PHE A 465 -15.70 -0.48 8.55
N GLU A 466 -16.73 -1.15 9.06
CA GLU A 466 -17.31 -2.33 8.40
C GLU A 466 -17.87 -2.00 7.00
N GLY A 467 -18.51 -0.83 6.85
CA GLY A 467 -18.94 -0.34 5.54
C GLY A 467 -17.76 0.07 4.66
N ALA A 468 -16.78 0.76 5.23
CA ALA A 468 -15.58 1.23 4.51
C ALA A 468 -14.71 0.08 3.99
N LYS A 469 -14.75 -1.12 4.58
CA LYS A 469 -14.05 -2.30 4.04
C LYS A 469 -14.51 -2.66 2.62
N ARG A 470 -15.73 -2.27 2.25
CA ARG A 470 -16.34 -2.52 0.93
C ARG A 470 -16.18 -1.35 -0.05
N SER A 471 -15.37 -0.34 0.29
CA SER A 471 -15.07 0.78 -0.61
C SER A 471 -13.81 0.54 -1.43
N SER A 472 -13.71 1.24 -2.55
CA SER A 472 -12.52 1.24 -3.42
C SER A 472 -11.27 1.83 -2.75
N ASP A 473 -11.45 2.62 -1.68
CA ASP A 473 -10.39 3.28 -0.92
C ASP A 473 -10.15 2.70 0.48
N ALA A 474 -10.68 1.50 0.78
CA ALA A 474 -10.59 0.83 2.08
C ALA A 474 -9.16 0.75 2.65
N SER A 475 -8.18 0.43 1.81
CA SER A 475 -6.77 0.38 2.22
C SER A 475 -6.28 1.76 2.68
N HIS A 476 -6.57 2.82 1.92
CA HIS A 476 -6.18 4.18 2.28
C HIS A 476 -6.81 4.63 3.59
N TYR A 477 -8.09 4.32 3.75
CA TYR A 477 -8.84 4.53 4.97
C TYR A 477 -8.19 3.84 6.18
N PHE A 478 -7.79 2.57 6.06
CA PHE A 478 -7.12 1.83 7.14
C PHE A 478 -5.80 2.51 7.55
N HIS A 479 -4.98 2.89 6.58
CA HIS A 479 -3.72 3.60 6.85
C HIS A 479 -3.95 4.99 7.47
N ALA A 480 -5.00 5.70 7.06
CA ALA A 480 -5.39 6.98 7.64
C ALA A 480 -5.82 6.83 9.11
N GLY A 481 -6.65 5.82 9.43
CA GLY A 481 -7.02 5.49 10.80
C GLY A 481 -5.78 5.23 11.67
N ARG A 482 -4.82 4.45 11.17
CA ARG A 482 -3.57 4.18 11.90
C ARG A 482 -2.72 5.44 12.09
N CYS A 483 -2.60 6.29 11.07
CA CYS A 483 -1.95 7.61 11.19
C CYS A 483 -2.57 8.44 12.32
N LEU A 484 -3.89 8.49 12.42
CA LEU A 484 -4.58 9.24 13.47
C LEU A 484 -4.41 8.61 14.85
N ALA A 485 -4.34 7.28 14.94
CA ALA A 485 -4.04 6.59 16.20
C ALA A 485 -2.64 6.93 16.72
N ILE A 486 -1.63 6.99 15.86
CA ILE A 486 -0.27 7.44 16.21
C ILE A 486 -0.31 8.89 16.72
N TYR A 487 -1.00 9.77 15.99
CA TYR A 487 -1.15 11.18 16.37
C TYR A 487 -1.96 11.41 17.65
N ASP A 488 -2.92 10.54 18.01
CA ASP A 488 -3.60 10.59 19.32
C ASP A 488 -2.61 10.40 20.47
N LYS A 489 -1.69 9.43 20.31
CA LYS A 489 -0.67 9.14 21.31
C LYS A 489 0.42 10.22 21.35
N GLU A 490 0.83 10.73 20.20
CA GLU A 490 1.75 11.87 20.12
C GLU A 490 1.18 13.11 20.81
N LEU A 491 -0.08 13.50 20.52
CA LEU A 491 -0.73 14.64 21.17
C LEU A 491 -0.85 14.45 22.68
N ALA A 492 -1.18 13.24 23.14
CA ALA A 492 -1.23 12.94 24.57
C ALA A 492 0.14 13.18 25.25
N GLY A 493 1.23 12.78 24.59
CA GLY A 493 2.59 13.02 25.06
C GLY A 493 2.95 14.51 25.06
N LEU A 494 2.71 15.21 23.95
CA LEU A 494 3.01 16.65 23.81
C LEU A 494 2.23 17.51 24.80
N ILE A 495 0.95 17.20 25.06
CA ILE A 495 0.14 17.89 26.06
C ILE A 495 0.73 17.69 27.46
N ARG A 496 1.04 16.45 27.84
CA ARG A 496 1.65 16.14 29.15
C ARG A 496 2.99 16.85 29.33
N MET A 497 3.77 16.97 28.26
CA MET A 497 5.06 17.66 28.29
C MET A 497 4.96 19.14 28.62
N ASN A 498 3.91 19.79 28.12
CA ASN A 498 3.73 21.22 28.32
C ASN A 498 2.90 21.54 29.57
N ASP A 499 2.26 20.54 30.18
CA ASP A 499 1.46 20.66 31.40
C ASP A 499 2.32 20.74 32.68
N LEU A 500 1.68 20.54 33.84
CA LEU A 500 2.34 20.48 35.15
C LEU A 500 3.54 19.53 35.17
N VAL A 501 4.61 19.91 35.89
CA VAL A 501 5.85 19.12 36.00
C VAL A 501 5.58 17.66 36.40
N ALA A 502 4.63 17.42 37.30
CA ALA A 502 4.27 16.08 37.78
C ALA A 502 3.69 15.16 36.68
N THR A 503 3.14 15.70 35.58
CA THR A 503 2.57 14.89 34.49
C THR A 503 3.57 14.63 33.36
N ARG A 504 4.68 15.38 33.31
CA ARG A 504 5.74 15.24 32.28
C ARG A 504 6.37 13.86 32.29
N VAL A 505 6.62 13.29 33.48
CA VAL A 505 7.19 11.94 33.63
C VAL A 505 6.35 10.85 32.94
N ALA A 506 5.05 11.07 32.77
CA ALA A 506 4.15 10.13 32.10
C ALA A 506 4.04 10.35 30.58
N ALA A 507 4.68 11.38 30.01
CA ALA A 507 4.64 11.64 28.57
C ALA A 507 5.36 10.57 27.76
N ALA A 508 6.48 10.03 28.27
CA ALA A 508 7.24 8.96 27.61
C ALA A 508 6.36 7.76 27.24
N GLY A 509 5.48 7.31 28.15
CA GLY A 509 4.56 6.21 27.88
C GLY A 509 3.63 6.46 26.68
N SER A 510 3.23 7.71 26.45
CA SER A 510 2.43 8.06 25.28
C SER A 510 3.25 7.99 23.98
N PHE A 511 4.50 8.45 24.00
CA PHE A 511 5.37 8.35 22.83
C PHE A 511 5.80 6.91 22.53
N TYR A 512 6.01 6.06 23.55
CA TYR A 512 6.19 4.62 23.35
C TYR A 512 4.99 3.99 22.65
N SER A 513 3.77 4.28 23.08
CA SER A 513 2.57 3.80 22.38
C SER A 513 2.46 4.32 20.94
N ALA A 514 2.86 5.57 20.69
CA ALA A 514 2.87 6.14 19.34
C ALA A 514 3.85 5.39 18.41
N ARG A 515 5.04 5.09 18.93
CA ARG A 515 6.10 4.33 18.25
C ARG A 515 5.65 2.93 17.90
N ASP A 516 5.09 2.20 18.85
CA ASP A 516 4.69 0.80 18.64
C ASP A 516 3.58 0.69 17.56
N LEU A 517 2.67 1.67 17.49
CA LEU A 517 1.66 1.76 16.43
C LEU A 517 2.25 2.09 15.04
N GLN A 518 3.44 2.71 14.99
CA GLN A 518 4.11 3.11 13.75
C GLN A 518 4.79 1.92 13.05
N TYR A 519 5.22 0.89 13.78
CA TYR A 519 5.98 -0.23 13.23
C TYR A 519 5.23 -1.15 12.27
N VAL A 520 3.88 -1.16 12.30
CA VAL A 520 3.16 -2.09 11.42
C VAL A 520 3.34 -1.69 9.93
N PRO A 521 3.43 -2.65 8.98
CA PRO A 521 3.70 -2.39 7.57
C PRO A 521 2.71 -1.45 6.85
N THR A 522 3.18 -0.76 5.81
CA THR A 522 2.38 0.18 5.01
C THR A 522 1.87 -0.40 3.69
N LEU A 523 2.18 -1.65 3.40
CA LEU A 523 1.92 -2.37 2.14
C LEU A 523 2.52 -1.64 0.93
N MET A 524 3.76 -1.16 1.08
CA MET A 524 4.47 -0.33 0.09
C MET A 524 3.66 0.92 -0.33
N LEU A 525 2.87 1.47 0.58
CA LEU A 525 2.24 2.78 0.40
C LEU A 525 3.08 3.87 1.06
N PRO A 526 3.16 5.08 0.46
CA PRO A 526 3.91 6.18 1.04
C PRO A 526 3.51 6.44 2.50
N PRO A 527 4.48 6.63 3.42
CA PRO A 527 4.18 6.82 4.84
C PRO A 527 3.31 8.05 5.06
N MET A 528 2.35 7.93 5.97
CA MET A 528 1.53 9.06 6.40
C MET A 528 2.21 9.86 7.51
N VAL A 529 2.82 9.18 8.47
CA VAL A 529 3.60 9.81 9.55
C VAL A 529 5.06 9.86 9.12
N LEU A 530 5.61 11.06 8.89
CA LEU A 530 6.95 11.24 8.33
C LEU A 530 8.05 11.37 9.39
N THR A 531 7.67 11.55 10.66
CA THR A 531 8.58 11.61 11.81
C THR A 531 8.64 10.25 12.48
N PRO A 532 9.82 9.64 12.64
CA PRO A 532 10.01 8.52 13.57
C PRO A 532 9.59 8.91 14.98
N MET A 533 8.67 8.17 15.60
CA MET A 533 8.19 8.50 16.95
C MET A 533 9.27 8.32 18.03
N GLU A 534 10.34 7.59 17.76
CA GLU A 534 11.56 7.57 18.57
C GLU A 534 12.19 8.96 18.69
N ASN A 535 12.09 9.80 17.65
CA ASN A 535 12.59 11.17 17.73
C ASN A 535 11.78 11.99 18.74
N ARG A 536 10.47 11.72 18.91
CA ARG A 536 9.67 12.34 19.98
C ARG A 536 10.09 11.88 21.37
N LEU A 537 10.49 10.62 21.53
CA LEU A 537 11.10 10.14 22.78
C LEU A 537 12.45 10.83 23.04
N GLY A 538 13.29 11.02 22.02
CA GLY A 538 14.55 11.75 22.14
C GLY A 538 14.34 13.21 22.56
N GLU A 539 13.44 13.93 21.88
CA GLU A 539 13.04 15.30 22.23
C GLU A 539 12.48 15.40 23.66
N TYR A 540 11.67 14.42 24.06
CA TYR A 540 11.18 14.30 25.44
C TYR A 540 12.33 14.24 26.44
N TYR A 541 13.29 13.33 26.24
CA TYR A 541 14.40 13.16 27.17
C TYR A 541 15.33 14.37 27.20
N LEU A 542 15.58 15.02 26.04
CA LEU A 542 16.31 16.30 26.00
C LEU A 542 15.63 17.37 26.85
N HIS A 543 14.30 17.52 26.73
CA HIS A 543 13.55 18.48 27.53
C HIS A 543 13.61 18.17 29.02
N MET A 544 13.73 16.89 29.40
CA MET A 544 13.89 16.46 30.79
C MET A 544 15.34 16.53 31.30
N GLY A 545 16.30 17.00 30.47
CA GLY A 545 17.73 17.03 30.81
C GLY A 545 18.41 15.66 30.84
N LYS A 546 17.73 14.63 30.32
CA LYS A 546 18.16 13.22 30.30
C LYS A 546 18.90 12.91 29.00
N ASN A 547 20.08 13.47 28.85
CA ASN A 547 20.80 13.47 27.56
C ASN A 547 21.25 12.06 27.12
N THR A 548 21.53 11.15 28.06
CA THR A 548 21.88 9.76 27.76
C THR A 548 20.67 9.02 27.17
N GLU A 549 19.52 9.06 27.83
CA GLU A 549 18.29 8.44 27.34
C GLU A 549 17.81 9.08 26.02
N ALA A 550 18.06 10.38 25.84
CA ALA A 550 17.81 11.05 24.56
C ALA A 550 18.66 10.46 23.43
N TYR A 551 19.98 10.31 23.66
CA TYR A 551 20.88 9.68 22.69
C TYR A 551 20.44 8.24 22.36
N GLU A 552 20.05 7.45 23.35
CA GLU A 552 19.53 6.08 23.17
C GLU A 552 18.25 6.06 22.34
N ALA A 553 17.30 6.96 22.61
CA ALA A 553 16.06 7.08 21.84
C ALA A 553 16.33 7.45 20.38
N PHE A 554 17.19 8.44 20.11
CA PHE A 554 17.54 8.77 18.73
C PHE A 554 18.34 7.66 18.04
N THR A 555 19.16 6.91 18.77
CA THR A 555 19.85 5.73 18.26
C THR A 555 18.86 4.63 17.88
N SER A 556 17.84 4.39 18.71
CA SER A 556 16.74 3.47 18.37
C SER A 556 15.98 3.92 17.11
N GLY A 557 15.71 5.22 16.97
CA GLY A 557 15.14 5.78 15.76
C GLY A 557 16.03 5.57 14.53
N HIS A 558 17.35 5.74 14.67
CA HIS A 558 18.32 5.46 13.61
C HIS A 558 18.39 3.95 13.26
N LEU A 559 18.13 3.03 14.20
CA LEU A 559 18.11 1.60 13.88
C LEU A 559 16.88 1.22 13.05
N HIS A 560 15.69 1.75 13.36
CA HIS A 560 14.46 1.47 12.61
C HIS A 560 14.33 2.28 11.33
N TYR A 561 14.87 3.50 11.31
CA TYR A 561 14.90 4.41 10.17
C TYR A 561 16.34 4.85 9.91
N PRO A 562 17.18 3.96 9.33
CA PRO A 562 18.59 4.24 9.12
C PRO A 562 18.83 5.54 8.37
N ASN A 563 19.79 6.30 8.87
CA ASN A 563 20.22 7.60 8.33
C ASN A 563 19.14 8.70 8.33
N ASN A 564 18.00 8.51 9.02
CA ASN A 564 17.01 9.56 9.15
C ASN A 564 17.64 10.84 9.72
N MET A 565 17.51 11.95 8.99
CA MET A 565 18.15 13.21 9.38
C MET A 565 17.74 13.71 10.77
N GLY A 566 16.46 13.55 11.15
CA GLY A 566 15.99 13.94 12.48
C GLY A 566 16.66 13.15 13.60
N SER A 567 16.83 11.83 13.41
CA SER A 567 17.52 10.97 14.38
C SER A 567 19.01 11.32 14.47
N LEU A 568 19.69 11.54 13.34
CA LEU A 568 21.11 11.92 13.32
C LEU A 568 21.35 13.28 14.02
N LEU A 569 20.51 14.28 13.74
CA LEU A 569 20.59 15.59 14.39
C LEU A 569 20.36 15.48 15.90
N GLY A 570 19.39 14.66 16.32
CA GLY A 570 19.11 14.37 17.73
C GLY A 570 20.29 13.68 18.42
N MET A 571 20.88 12.65 17.80
CA MET A 571 22.07 11.96 18.30
C MET A 571 23.22 12.94 18.52
N LYS A 572 23.53 13.76 17.49
CA LYS A 572 24.58 14.78 17.57
C LYS A 572 24.33 15.73 18.74
N ARG A 573 23.11 16.28 18.86
CA ARG A 573 22.74 17.22 19.91
C ARG A 573 22.89 16.61 21.30
N SER A 574 22.44 15.38 21.50
CA SER A 574 22.59 14.68 22.77
C SER A 574 24.06 14.49 23.15
N LEU A 575 24.92 14.11 22.20
CA LEU A 575 26.36 13.94 22.43
C LEU A 575 27.07 15.27 22.79
N GLU A 576 26.72 16.37 22.12
CA GLU A 576 27.21 17.70 22.47
C GLU A 576 26.87 18.07 23.92
N LEU A 577 25.62 17.82 24.34
CA LEU A 577 25.15 18.09 25.71
C LEU A 577 25.78 17.17 26.75
N LEU A 578 26.28 15.99 26.33
CA LEU A 578 27.06 15.07 27.16
C LEU A 578 28.56 15.40 27.20
N GLY A 579 29.01 16.43 26.46
CA GLY A 579 30.43 16.79 26.35
C GLY A 579 31.25 15.84 25.47
N LYS A 580 30.62 14.90 24.76
CA LYS A 580 31.27 13.91 23.88
C LYS A 580 31.55 14.51 22.50
N LYS A 581 32.46 15.49 22.44
CA LYS A 581 32.72 16.30 21.24
C LYS A 581 33.20 15.47 20.04
N GLU A 582 34.04 14.47 20.26
CA GLU A 582 34.58 13.62 19.19
C GLU A 582 33.48 12.76 18.55
N ASP A 583 32.64 12.13 19.37
CA ASP A 583 31.48 11.36 18.92
C ASP A 583 30.49 12.26 18.15
N ALA A 584 30.21 13.46 18.65
CA ALA A 584 29.34 14.42 17.98
C ALA A 584 29.91 14.84 16.60
N ALA A 585 31.23 15.01 16.50
CA ALA A 585 31.91 15.28 15.23
C ALA A 585 31.83 14.10 14.26
N MET A 586 31.87 12.85 14.75
CA MET A 586 31.62 11.66 13.93
C MET A 586 30.21 11.66 13.35
N ILE A 587 29.19 11.96 14.16
CA ILE A 587 27.80 12.07 13.69
C ILE A 587 27.65 13.21 12.68
N GLN A 588 28.33 14.35 12.89
CA GLN A 588 28.33 15.46 11.92
C GLN A 588 28.89 15.02 10.56
N ARG A 589 30.02 14.31 10.53
CA ARG A 589 30.56 13.76 9.28
C ARG A 589 29.56 12.83 8.58
N HIS A 590 28.80 12.04 9.35
CA HIS A 590 27.76 11.19 8.80
C HIS A 590 26.58 12.00 8.23
N ILE A 591 26.12 13.04 8.94
CA ILE A 591 25.09 13.97 8.44
C ILE A 591 25.49 14.56 7.09
N ASP A 592 26.76 14.97 6.95
CA ASP A 592 27.29 15.58 5.73
C ASP A 592 27.30 14.60 4.53
N LEU A 593 27.37 13.29 4.77
CA LEU A 593 27.26 12.25 3.73
C LEU A 593 25.82 12.02 3.27
N VAL A 594 24.83 12.18 4.18
CA VAL A 594 23.42 11.92 3.89
C VAL A 594 22.76 13.12 3.20
N LYS A 595 23.10 14.32 3.67
CA LYS A 595 22.56 15.58 3.17
C LYS A 595 22.94 15.77 1.69
N PRO A 596 22.05 16.32 0.83
CA PRO A 596 22.46 16.71 -0.51
C PRO A 596 23.59 17.75 -0.43
N LYS A 597 24.57 17.61 -1.31
CA LYS A 597 25.58 18.66 -1.52
C LYS A 597 24.88 19.88 -2.12
N ALA A 598 25.23 21.06 -1.60
CA ALA A 598 24.68 22.33 -2.05
C ALA A 598 25.04 22.63 -3.51
#